data_AF-A0A955U1Y2-F1
#
_entry.id   AF-A0A955U1Y2-F1
#
_cell.length_a   1.000
_cell.length_b   1.000
_cell.length_c   1.000
_cell.angle_alpha   90.00
_cell.angle_beta   90.00
_cell.angle_gamma   90.00
#
_symmetry.space_group_name_H-M   'P 1'
#
loop_
_entity.id
_entity.type
_entity.pdbx_description
1 polymer ?
#
loop_
_entity_poly.entity_id
_entity_poly.type
_entity_poly.pdbx_seq_one_letter_code
_entity_poly.pdbx_strand_id
1 'polypeptide(L)'
;MVWIVRAAVVGVCFVIFGCSDPVSVTLDASTLDASAVADAGSSTPDTGVSDVGFSDAGTEDAGPSDSGVEADSGVEADAGVEADAGVEADSGVEEDASAPDAGEPADASAEDAAVADAGPSDSGVFDAGLPPAPDALLVFVASSLFSFDRSAGTLHEVGPTGYGALAILSPTYVPSTGALHVIVDFINAPTLATVDPCTGAVTRGPRITYNGTPVSAAEGLAIDASGTVFVSIKRTARSGPVTETIGTIDLGTGAVTALGTVTTLQNDVDQLAYGDGTLYALDVDTSVGQGGIYTIDPSTGAATLVVLVSDTLRRMIWDPVAHALIGATADTPDRQLVSIDLTTGALTPTHSLNAEAQLGGALVDALALLPGACPRELLTNFGYETPEPVCGFPTTAGDWAVDYSDLVASTSGVVPFTGGAMLRFVSPGFMGTGAGCGPQPGGASLDVAQLVDVSGCQAGTTLQLRAFFDAAAGASPGTGSCLVRAYSGALADFDTATPLSEQSGTVALDTNATTWQRCTTSLALPAGTTYVAAYLSATAATPTRFADDASLRAIVGGCP
;
A
#
# COMPACT_ATOMS: atom_id res chain seq x y z
N MET A 1 10.74 -59.61 -24.76
CA MET A 1 9.50 -59.80 -23.96
C MET A 1 9.69 -59.06 -22.65
N VAL A 2 8.99 -57.95 -22.46
CA VAL A 2 8.94 -57.19 -21.20
C VAL A 2 7.49 -56.80 -21.00
N TRP A 3 6.91 -57.15 -19.85
CA TRP A 3 5.54 -56.77 -19.50
C TRP A 3 5.54 -55.43 -18.78
N ILE A 4 4.76 -54.47 -19.29
CA ILE A 4 4.43 -53.23 -18.59
C ILE A 4 2.97 -53.32 -18.17
N VAL A 5 2.71 -53.32 -16.86
CA VAL A 5 1.36 -53.22 -16.32
C VAL A 5 1.02 -51.74 -16.17
N ARG A 6 0.02 -51.26 -16.91
CA ARG A 6 -0.63 -49.96 -16.65
C ARG A 6 -1.90 -50.20 -15.85
N ALA A 7 -1.96 -49.70 -14.62
CA ALA A 7 -3.20 -49.62 -13.88
C ALA A 7 -3.99 -48.39 -14.33
N ALA A 8 -5.22 -48.58 -14.80
CA ALA A 8 -6.17 -47.51 -15.07
C ALA A 8 -7.17 -47.45 -13.91
N VAL A 9 -7.25 -46.33 -13.21
CA VAL A 9 -8.30 -46.09 -12.21
C VAL A 9 -9.50 -45.47 -12.92
N VAL A 10 -10.63 -46.17 -12.88
CA VAL A 10 -11.91 -45.72 -13.45
C VAL A 10 -12.61 -44.81 -12.45
N GLY A 11 -12.76 -43.52 -12.78
CA GLY A 11 -13.65 -42.62 -12.06
C GLY A 11 -15.11 -42.93 -12.39
N VAL A 12 -15.86 -43.44 -11.42
CA VAL A 12 -17.28 -43.77 -11.58
C VAL A 12 -18.14 -42.54 -11.29
N CYS A 13 -18.96 -42.13 -12.25
CA CYS A 13 -20.06 -41.18 -12.01
C CYS A 13 -21.16 -41.86 -11.17
N PHE A 14 -21.68 -41.15 -10.17
CA PHE A 14 -23.00 -41.46 -9.60
C PHE A 14 -23.92 -40.24 -9.65
N VAL A 15 -25.14 -40.49 -10.12
CA VAL A 15 -26.24 -39.51 -10.23
C VAL A 15 -27.14 -39.64 -9.00
N ILE A 16 -27.67 -38.49 -8.57
CA ILE A 16 -28.51 -38.28 -7.38
C ILE A 16 -29.86 -39.01 -7.46
N PHE A 17 -30.33 -39.59 -6.34
CA PHE A 17 -31.73 -39.51 -5.87
C PHE A 17 -31.88 -40.07 -4.44
N GLY A 18 -32.60 -39.35 -3.56
CA GLY A 18 -33.11 -39.88 -2.28
C GLY A 18 -32.85 -39.00 -1.05
N CYS A 19 -33.91 -38.58 -0.36
CA CYS A 19 -33.82 -37.86 0.92
C CYS A 19 -33.93 -38.82 2.11
N SER A 20 -33.00 -38.75 3.07
CA SER A 20 -33.21 -39.08 4.49
C SER A 20 -31.97 -38.70 5.31
N ASP A 21 -32.17 -37.88 6.35
CA ASP A 21 -31.36 -37.54 7.54
C ASP A 21 -29.81 -37.62 7.53
N PRO A 22 -29.11 -36.63 8.14
CA PRO A 22 -27.65 -36.59 8.18
C PRO A 22 -27.06 -37.69 9.07
N VAL A 23 -26.33 -38.63 8.47
CA VAL A 23 -25.49 -39.59 9.19
C VAL A 23 -24.23 -38.88 9.66
N SER A 24 -24.09 -38.66 10.97
CA SER A 24 -22.86 -38.17 11.59
C SER A 24 -21.79 -39.29 11.59
N VAL A 25 -20.84 -39.23 10.66
CA VAL A 25 -19.66 -40.10 10.67
C VAL A 25 -18.64 -39.53 11.65
N THR A 26 -18.47 -40.17 12.80
CA THR A 26 -17.37 -39.88 13.71
C THR A 26 -16.13 -40.63 13.24
N LEU A 27 -15.11 -39.89 12.76
CA LEU A 27 -13.79 -40.46 12.48
C LEU A 27 -12.97 -40.48 13.78
N ASP A 28 -12.67 -41.69 14.27
CA ASP A 28 -11.74 -41.88 15.37
C ASP A 28 -10.30 -41.76 14.86
N ALA A 29 -9.54 -40.83 15.46
CA ALA A 29 -8.20 -40.46 15.02
C ALA A 29 -7.07 -41.03 15.89
N SER A 30 -7.36 -41.99 16.80
CA SER A 30 -6.31 -42.62 17.60
C SER A 30 -5.62 -43.79 16.88
N THR A 31 -4.73 -43.50 15.92
CA THR A 31 -3.49 -44.26 15.63
C THR A 31 -2.73 -43.62 14.44
N LEU A 32 -1.85 -42.67 14.72
CA LEU A 32 -0.73 -42.33 13.84
C LEU A 32 0.56 -42.43 14.65
N ASP A 33 1.28 -43.51 14.41
CA ASP A 33 2.56 -43.82 15.04
C ASP A 33 3.69 -43.04 14.34
N ALA A 34 4.39 -42.19 15.09
CA ALA A 34 5.35 -41.23 14.57
C ALA A 34 6.79 -41.60 14.98
N SER A 35 7.41 -42.54 14.27
CA SER A 35 8.83 -42.87 14.47
C SER A 35 9.57 -43.23 13.18
N ALA A 36 10.17 -42.23 12.52
CA ALA A 36 11.27 -42.41 11.57
C ALA A 36 12.00 -41.08 11.31
N VAL A 37 12.87 -40.65 12.23
CA VAL A 37 13.86 -39.60 11.96
C VAL A 37 15.11 -40.29 11.40
N ALA A 38 15.49 -39.96 10.15
CA ALA A 38 16.71 -40.47 9.53
C ALA A 38 17.76 -39.35 9.48
N ASP A 39 18.83 -39.55 10.25
CA ASP A 39 20.02 -38.70 10.32
C ASP A 39 20.88 -38.85 9.04
N ALA A 40 21.30 -37.72 8.47
CA ALA A 40 22.12 -37.65 7.26
C ALA A 40 23.55 -37.19 7.60
N GLY A 41 24.29 -38.08 8.25
CA GLY A 41 25.68 -37.84 8.66
C GLY A 41 26.66 -37.68 7.48
N SER A 42 27.52 -36.67 7.59
CA SER A 42 28.63 -36.40 6.66
C SER A 42 29.80 -37.38 6.84
N SER A 43 30.33 -37.94 5.75
CA SER A 43 31.76 -38.32 5.67
C SER A 43 32.27 -38.52 4.23
N THR A 44 33.42 -37.92 3.93
CA THR A 44 34.31 -38.25 2.79
C THR A 44 35.44 -39.17 3.29
N PRO A 45 36.05 -40.07 2.48
CA PRO A 45 37.14 -39.62 1.60
C PRO A 45 37.36 -40.38 0.26
N ASP A 46 38.18 -39.73 -0.57
CA ASP A 46 38.87 -40.12 -1.81
C ASP A 46 39.44 -41.55 -1.92
N THR A 47 39.33 -42.16 -3.12
CA THR A 47 40.44 -42.93 -3.76
C THR A 47 40.42 -42.88 -5.31
N GLY A 48 41.23 -42.01 -5.93
CA GLY A 48 42.28 -42.41 -6.89
C GLY A 48 42.04 -42.52 -8.43
N VAL A 49 42.98 -41.90 -9.19
CA VAL A 49 43.73 -42.33 -10.41
C VAL A 49 43.06 -43.14 -11.57
N SER A 50 43.41 -42.99 -12.87
CA SER A 50 44.47 -42.21 -13.56
C SER A 50 44.21 -42.05 -15.08
N ASP A 51 44.67 -40.92 -15.62
CA ASP A 51 45.38 -40.71 -16.91
C ASP A 51 45.24 -41.71 -18.10
N VAL A 52 44.81 -41.18 -19.25
CA VAL A 52 45.34 -41.50 -20.60
C VAL A 52 45.02 -40.34 -21.56
N GLY A 53 46.03 -39.59 -22.01
CA GLY A 53 45.86 -38.49 -22.97
C GLY A 53 45.83 -38.92 -24.44
N PHE A 54 45.57 -37.95 -25.33
CA PHE A 54 46.02 -37.96 -26.73
C PHE A 54 46.34 -36.55 -27.21
N SER A 55 47.21 -36.46 -28.22
CA SER A 55 47.99 -35.27 -28.56
C SER A 55 47.76 -34.78 -30.00
N ASP A 56 47.71 -33.45 -30.14
CA ASP A 56 48.43 -32.64 -31.15
C ASP A 56 48.00 -32.60 -32.64
N ALA A 57 48.40 -31.47 -33.25
CA ALA A 57 48.70 -31.17 -34.66
C ALA A 57 47.58 -30.67 -35.62
N GLY A 58 47.76 -29.43 -36.12
CA GLY A 58 47.01 -28.90 -37.28
C GLY A 58 47.16 -27.38 -37.56
N THR A 59 48.16 -26.99 -38.36
CA THR A 59 48.40 -25.63 -38.93
C THR A 59 48.32 -25.68 -40.48
N GLU A 60 48.46 -24.63 -41.33
CA GLU A 60 49.00 -23.25 -41.30
C GLU A 60 48.06 -22.31 -42.12
N ASP A 61 47.77 -21.06 -41.72
CA ASP A 61 48.40 -19.77 -42.15
C ASP A 61 48.04 -19.23 -43.58
N ALA A 62 48.27 -17.92 -43.77
CA ALA A 62 48.54 -17.18 -45.02
C ALA A 62 47.40 -16.57 -45.88
N GLY A 63 46.97 -15.36 -45.49
CA GLY A 63 47.15 -14.20 -46.38
C GLY A 63 46.04 -13.79 -47.38
N PRO A 64 46.27 -12.70 -48.16
CA PRO A 64 45.53 -11.46 -47.91
C PRO A 64 44.82 -10.84 -49.14
N SER A 65 43.97 -9.84 -48.93
CA SER A 65 43.59 -8.85 -49.95
C SER A 65 43.15 -7.53 -49.30
N ASP A 66 43.83 -6.44 -49.65
CA ASP A 66 43.46 -5.05 -49.38
C ASP A 66 42.94 -4.42 -50.69
N SER A 67 42.07 -3.41 -50.59
CA SER A 67 41.66 -2.40 -51.60
C SER A 67 40.16 -2.06 -51.49
N GLY A 68 39.85 -0.77 -51.30
CA GLY A 68 38.45 -0.30 -51.25
C GLY A 68 38.25 1.08 -50.64
N VAL A 69 39.17 2.03 -50.86
CA VAL A 69 38.89 3.45 -50.59
C VAL A 69 38.10 3.99 -51.79
N GLU A 70 36.84 4.33 -51.58
CA GLU A 70 36.10 5.26 -52.44
C GLU A 70 35.80 6.51 -51.61
N ALA A 71 36.15 7.66 -52.15
CA ALA A 71 35.87 8.97 -51.60
C ALA A 71 34.81 9.68 -52.47
N ASP A 72 34.41 10.88 -52.05
CA ASP A 72 33.51 11.80 -52.75
C ASP A 72 32.02 11.38 -52.75
N SER A 73 31.04 12.29 -52.62
CA SER A 73 31.10 13.76 -52.50
C SER A 73 29.83 14.33 -51.87
N GLY A 74 29.97 15.50 -51.21
CA GLY A 74 28.94 16.54 -51.16
C GLY A 74 27.76 16.36 -50.20
N VAL A 75 27.79 17.10 -49.08
CA VAL A 75 26.63 17.87 -48.62
C VAL A 75 27.09 19.31 -48.39
N GLU A 76 26.24 20.25 -48.80
CA GLU A 76 26.49 21.69 -48.83
C GLU A 76 26.73 22.31 -47.44
N ALA A 77 27.34 23.49 -47.42
CA ALA A 77 27.44 24.31 -46.21
C ALA A 77 26.16 25.14 -46.04
N ASP A 78 25.37 24.85 -45.01
CA ASP A 78 24.24 25.71 -44.65
C ASP A 78 24.75 27.05 -44.06
N ALA A 79 24.43 28.12 -44.77
CA ALA A 79 24.63 29.49 -44.31
C ALA A 79 23.35 29.99 -43.63
N GLY A 80 23.45 30.44 -42.37
CA GLY A 80 22.27 30.99 -41.68
C GLY A 80 22.34 31.05 -40.16
N VAL A 81 23.42 31.56 -39.58
CA VAL A 81 23.35 32.08 -38.19
C VAL A 81 22.99 33.56 -38.28
N GLU A 82 21.69 33.85 -38.28
CA GLU A 82 21.20 35.20 -37.98
C GLU A 82 21.60 35.55 -36.54
N ALA A 83 22.27 36.69 -36.37
CA ALA A 83 22.73 37.14 -35.06
C ALA A 83 21.67 38.04 -34.43
N ASP A 84 20.90 37.50 -33.48
CA ASP A 84 19.95 38.32 -32.73
C ASP A 84 20.69 39.34 -31.85
N ALA A 85 20.54 40.60 -32.23
CA ALA A 85 21.01 41.75 -31.47
C ALA A 85 19.90 42.21 -30.50
N GLY A 86 20.19 42.30 -29.21
CA GLY A 86 19.17 42.76 -28.25
C GLY A 86 19.47 42.55 -26.77
N VAL A 87 20.71 42.79 -26.31
CA VAL A 87 20.95 42.97 -24.86
C VAL A 87 20.79 44.46 -24.55
N GLU A 88 19.54 44.86 -24.26
CA GLU A 88 19.26 46.14 -23.60
C GLU A 88 19.74 46.05 -22.15
N ALA A 89 20.92 46.58 -21.88
CA ALA A 89 21.35 46.89 -20.54
C ALA A 89 20.95 48.34 -20.23
N ASP A 90 20.19 48.59 -19.16
CA ASP A 90 20.52 49.74 -18.32
C ASP A 90 19.91 49.79 -16.92
N SER A 91 20.67 50.47 -16.05
CA SER A 91 20.25 51.23 -14.85
C SER A 91 19.46 50.55 -13.72
N GLY A 92 20.09 50.45 -12.54
CA GLY A 92 19.43 50.01 -11.30
C GLY A 92 20.31 49.89 -10.06
N VAL A 93 21.35 50.73 -9.91
CA VAL A 93 22.12 50.83 -8.67
C VAL A 93 21.57 52.00 -7.84
N GLU A 94 21.08 51.71 -6.65
CA GLU A 94 20.86 52.68 -5.57
C GLU A 94 21.64 52.17 -4.34
N GLU A 95 22.50 53.02 -3.79
CA GLU A 95 23.38 52.70 -2.66
C GLU A 95 22.70 52.93 -1.30
N ASP A 96 23.19 52.18 -0.31
CA ASP A 96 23.25 52.45 1.14
C ASP A 96 22.21 53.35 1.84
N ALA A 97 21.58 52.75 2.86
CA ALA A 97 21.19 53.45 4.07
C ALA A 97 21.70 52.69 5.31
N SER A 98 22.88 53.07 5.80
CA SER A 98 23.45 52.51 7.04
C SER A 98 22.69 52.99 8.29
N ALA A 99 22.47 52.09 9.25
CA ALA A 99 22.04 52.42 10.62
C ALA A 99 22.70 51.44 11.62
N PRO A 100 22.94 51.85 12.89
CA PRO A 100 24.21 51.50 13.53
C PRO A 100 24.18 50.31 14.50
N ASP A 101 25.39 49.77 14.67
CA ASP A 101 25.87 48.94 15.79
C ASP A 101 25.42 49.48 17.16
N ALA A 102 24.98 48.55 18.02
CA ALA A 102 24.66 48.79 19.42
C ALA A 102 24.93 47.56 20.32
N GLY A 103 26.19 47.13 20.39
CA GLY A 103 26.82 46.79 21.67
C GLY A 103 26.73 45.35 22.19
N GLU A 104 27.91 44.73 22.36
CA GLU A 104 28.15 43.68 23.35
C GLU A 104 27.85 44.16 24.79
N PRO A 105 27.65 43.22 25.71
CA PRO A 105 28.73 43.05 26.69
C PRO A 105 29.05 41.60 27.10
N ALA A 106 30.35 41.31 27.10
CA ALA A 106 31.12 40.59 28.14
C ALA A 106 30.76 39.14 28.54
N ASP A 107 31.66 38.23 28.13
CA ASP A 107 32.31 37.19 28.93
C ASP A 107 31.76 36.84 30.33
N ALA A 108 31.37 35.57 30.50
CA ALA A 108 31.44 34.90 31.79
C ALA A 108 31.80 33.39 31.64
N SER A 109 33.06 33.08 31.95
CA SER A 109 33.58 31.81 32.52
C SER A 109 33.07 30.46 31.98
N ALA A 110 33.99 29.72 31.37
CA ALA A 110 33.86 28.28 31.15
C ALA A 110 33.92 27.48 32.46
N GLU A 111 33.12 26.41 32.56
CA GLU A 111 33.48 25.21 33.33
C GLU A 111 33.31 23.94 32.48
N ASP A 112 34.41 23.20 32.47
CA ASP A 112 34.75 21.90 31.93
C ASP A 112 33.73 20.77 32.20
N ALA A 113 33.24 20.08 31.14
CA ALA A 113 32.61 18.76 31.27
C ALA A 113 32.63 17.92 29.98
N ALA A 114 33.43 16.84 30.01
CA ALA A 114 33.26 15.55 29.33
C ALA A 114 32.98 15.52 27.79
N VAL A 115 33.98 15.02 27.06
CA VAL A 115 33.84 14.44 25.72
C VAL A 115 32.87 13.25 25.75
N ALA A 116 31.80 13.30 24.97
CA ALA A 116 30.95 12.17 24.63
C ALA A 116 30.99 11.92 23.12
N ASP A 117 31.15 10.65 22.75
CA ASP A 117 31.34 10.17 21.37
C ASP A 117 30.03 10.24 20.57
N ALA A 118 30.05 10.94 19.43
CA ALA A 118 28.89 11.12 18.56
C ALA A 118 29.00 10.18 17.34
N GLY A 119 28.62 8.91 17.54
CA GLY A 119 28.30 8.02 16.44
C GLY A 119 27.02 8.48 15.72
N PRO A 120 26.85 8.19 14.40
CA PRO A 120 25.68 8.62 13.66
C PRO A 120 24.46 7.73 14.00
N SER A 121 23.72 8.11 15.05
CA SER A 121 22.36 7.64 15.26
C SER A 121 21.41 8.59 14.55
N ASP A 122 21.04 8.24 13.32
CA ASP A 122 19.88 8.78 12.63
C ASP A 122 18.63 8.47 13.48
N SER A 123 18.21 9.47 14.24
CA SER A 123 17.02 9.45 15.08
C SER A 123 16.02 10.36 14.41
N GLY A 124 15.24 9.76 13.50
CA GLY A 124 14.26 10.46 12.68
C GLY A 124 13.31 11.29 13.53
N VAL A 125 13.53 12.59 13.54
CA VAL A 125 12.56 13.57 14.01
C VAL A 125 11.46 13.62 12.97
N PHE A 126 10.33 12.96 13.24
CA PHE A 126 9.14 13.08 12.41
C PHE A 126 8.64 14.53 12.47
N ASP A 127 8.79 15.24 11.35
CA ASP A 127 8.32 16.63 11.21
C ASP A 127 6.80 16.66 11.08
N ALA A 128 6.12 16.85 12.22
CA ALA A 128 4.67 17.02 12.30
C ALA A 128 4.26 18.42 11.82
N GLY A 129 4.43 18.71 10.52
CA GLY A 129 4.36 20.08 10.00
C GLY A 129 3.79 20.29 8.59
N LEU A 130 3.51 19.25 7.80
CA LEU A 130 2.96 19.41 6.44
C LEU A 130 1.44 19.18 6.39
N PRO A 131 0.68 20.03 5.66
CA PRO A 131 -0.76 19.80 5.47
C PRO A 131 -0.99 18.53 4.64
N PRO A 132 -2.01 17.72 4.97
CA PRO A 132 -2.26 16.47 4.26
C PRO A 132 -2.61 16.73 2.79
N ALA A 133 -1.89 16.06 1.89
CA ALA A 133 -2.29 15.99 0.49
C ALA A 133 -3.55 15.11 0.37
N PRO A 134 -4.66 15.60 -0.22
CA PRO A 134 -5.94 14.87 -0.25
C PRO A 134 -5.94 13.64 -1.17
N ASP A 135 -4.82 13.36 -1.85
CA ASP A 135 -4.68 12.33 -2.86
C ASP A 135 -3.75 11.19 -2.39
N ALA A 136 -4.37 10.13 -1.85
CA ALA A 136 -3.64 8.91 -1.54
C ALA A 136 -3.28 8.19 -2.85
N LEU A 137 -1.98 8.01 -3.09
CA LEU A 137 -1.50 7.13 -4.17
C LEU A 137 -1.63 5.68 -3.69
N LEU A 138 -2.56 4.94 -4.27
CA LEU A 138 -2.67 3.51 -4.04
C LEU A 138 -1.72 2.73 -4.94
N VAL A 139 -1.03 1.77 -4.33
CA VAL A 139 -0.03 0.92 -4.96
C VAL A 139 -0.43 -0.54 -4.72
N PHE A 140 -0.63 -1.30 -5.79
CA PHE A 140 -0.83 -2.75 -5.68
C PHE A 140 0.52 -3.44 -5.69
N VAL A 141 0.78 -4.25 -4.66
CA VAL A 141 2.04 -4.99 -4.53
C VAL A 141 1.74 -6.43 -4.19
N ALA A 142 2.08 -7.33 -5.12
CA ALA A 142 1.77 -8.74 -5.05
C ALA A 142 0.28 -9.01 -4.73
N SER A 143 -0.03 -9.43 -3.51
CA SER A 143 -1.40 -9.79 -3.07
C SER A 143 -2.05 -8.79 -2.13
N SER A 144 -1.47 -7.59 -1.95
CA SER A 144 -1.97 -6.56 -1.03
C SER A 144 -2.07 -5.19 -1.68
N LEU A 145 -3.02 -4.41 -1.18
CA LEU A 145 -3.18 -3.00 -1.51
C LEU A 145 -2.43 -2.16 -0.46
N PHE A 146 -1.64 -1.20 -0.93
CA PHE A 146 -0.95 -0.23 -0.09
C PHE A 146 -1.41 1.19 -0.44
N SER A 147 -1.40 2.07 0.56
CA SER A 147 -1.48 3.51 0.38
C SER A 147 -0.09 4.11 0.60
N PHE A 148 0.33 4.98 -0.31
CA PHE A 148 1.60 5.68 -0.28
C PHE A 148 1.39 7.12 0.17
N ASP A 149 1.97 7.47 1.31
CA ASP A 149 2.08 8.85 1.77
C ASP A 149 3.23 9.51 1.01
N ARG A 150 2.88 10.43 0.09
CA ARG A 150 3.87 11.17 -0.71
C ARG A 150 4.74 12.09 0.15
N SER A 151 4.20 12.64 1.25
CA SER A 151 4.94 13.57 2.10
C SER A 151 5.96 12.86 2.97
N ALA A 152 5.63 11.67 3.49
CA ALA A 152 6.52 10.86 4.31
C ALA A 152 7.39 9.87 3.49
N GLY A 153 7.03 9.58 2.25
CA GLY A 153 7.67 8.56 1.43
C GLY A 153 7.39 7.12 1.92
N THR A 154 6.33 6.91 2.69
CA THR A 154 6.03 5.63 3.36
C THR A 154 4.84 4.91 2.76
N LEU A 155 4.91 3.57 2.74
CA LEU A 155 3.80 2.69 2.41
C LEU A 155 3.08 2.21 3.66
N HIS A 156 1.76 2.19 3.61
CA HIS A 156 0.89 1.62 4.64
C HIS A 156 0.00 0.56 3.99
N GLU A 157 0.04 -0.68 4.49
CA GLU A 157 -0.82 -1.75 3.97
C GLU A 157 -2.29 -1.45 4.33
N VAL A 158 -3.14 -1.37 3.30
CA VAL A 158 -4.59 -1.19 3.45
C VAL A 158 -5.24 -2.53 3.78
N GLY A 159 -4.83 -3.58 3.07
CA GLY A 159 -5.25 -4.96 3.29
C GLY A 159 -4.98 -5.89 2.10
N PRO A 160 -5.16 -7.21 2.31
CA PRO A 160 -4.98 -8.21 1.26
C PRO A 160 -6.09 -8.11 0.21
N THR A 161 -5.72 -8.23 -1.06
CA THR A 161 -6.66 -8.24 -2.18
C THR A 161 -7.38 -9.58 -2.33
N GLY A 162 -6.73 -10.66 -1.87
CA GLY A 162 -7.17 -12.05 -2.08
C GLY A 162 -6.81 -12.59 -3.47
N TYR A 163 -6.00 -11.87 -4.24
CA TYR A 163 -5.54 -12.24 -5.58
C TYR A 163 -4.02 -12.44 -5.55
N GLY A 164 -3.50 -13.28 -6.46
CA GLY A 164 -2.06 -13.42 -6.63
C GLY A 164 -1.43 -12.18 -7.28
N ALA A 165 -0.11 -12.04 -7.14
CA ALA A 165 0.67 -11.07 -7.90
C ALA A 165 0.36 -11.14 -9.40
N LEU A 166 0.41 -9.99 -10.09
CA LEU A 166 0.04 -9.80 -11.50
C LEU A 166 -1.45 -10.03 -11.84
N ALA A 167 -2.33 -10.36 -10.90
CA ALA A 167 -3.75 -10.61 -11.18
C ALA A 167 -4.65 -9.37 -11.06
N ILE A 168 -4.09 -8.18 -10.82
CA ILE A 168 -4.79 -6.89 -10.77
C ILE A 168 -4.02 -5.89 -11.63
N LEU A 169 -4.66 -5.35 -12.66
CA LEU A 169 -4.09 -4.33 -13.55
C LEU A 169 -4.95 -3.07 -13.60
N SER A 170 -4.29 -1.95 -13.91
CA SER A 170 -4.89 -0.64 -14.22
C SER A 170 -6.08 -0.24 -13.33
N PRO A 171 -5.88 -0.01 -12.02
CA PRO A 171 -6.89 0.60 -11.19
C PRO A 171 -7.19 2.02 -11.67
N THR A 172 -8.47 2.30 -11.88
CA THR A 172 -8.97 3.65 -12.12
C THR A 172 -10.06 3.97 -11.09
N TYR A 173 -9.95 5.10 -10.40
CA TYR A 173 -10.97 5.52 -9.44
C TYR A 173 -12.18 6.08 -10.17
N VAL A 174 -13.37 5.55 -9.88
CA VAL A 174 -14.63 6.00 -10.50
C VAL A 174 -15.45 6.77 -9.45
N PRO A 175 -15.44 8.13 -9.45
CA PRO A 175 -16.06 8.93 -8.38
C PRO A 175 -17.56 8.68 -8.20
N SER A 176 -18.27 8.36 -9.29
CA SER A 176 -19.71 8.04 -9.25
C SER A 176 -20.04 6.72 -8.54
N THR A 177 -19.05 5.85 -8.32
CA THR A 177 -19.20 4.59 -7.56
C THR A 177 -18.42 4.58 -6.25
N GLY A 178 -17.52 5.56 -6.02
CA GLY A 178 -16.67 5.61 -4.84
C GLY A 178 -15.64 4.48 -4.73
N ALA A 179 -15.37 3.78 -5.84
CA ALA A 179 -14.56 2.56 -5.87
C ALA A 179 -13.45 2.62 -6.93
N LEU A 180 -12.36 1.88 -6.70
CA LEU A 180 -11.40 1.56 -7.75
C LEU A 180 -11.99 0.48 -8.65
N HIS A 181 -11.98 0.69 -9.97
CA HIS A 181 -12.25 -0.37 -10.95
C HIS A 181 -10.92 -0.86 -11.51
N VAL A 182 -10.76 -2.19 -11.58
CA VAL A 182 -9.54 -2.87 -12.02
C VAL A 182 -9.86 -3.96 -13.03
N ILE A 183 -8.86 -4.39 -13.79
CA ILE A 183 -8.92 -5.64 -14.54
C ILE A 183 -8.32 -6.75 -13.67
N VAL A 184 -9.05 -7.86 -13.51
CA VAL A 184 -8.53 -9.11 -12.94
C VAL A 184 -8.56 -10.25 -13.95
N ASP A 185 -7.75 -11.28 -13.73
CA ASP A 185 -7.53 -12.41 -14.65
C ASP A 185 -7.19 -11.92 -16.08
N PHE A 186 -6.27 -10.96 -16.19
CA PHE A 186 -6.04 -10.15 -17.40
C PHE A 186 -5.73 -10.93 -18.68
N ILE A 187 -5.42 -12.23 -18.61
CA ILE A 187 -5.28 -13.14 -19.76
C ILE A 187 -6.29 -14.30 -19.63
N ASN A 188 -6.87 -14.72 -20.75
CA ASN A 188 -7.79 -15.87 -20.94
C ASN A 188 -9.19 -15.74 -20.32
N ALA A 189 -9.43 -14.80 -19.40
CA ALA A 189 -10.78 -14.42 -18.97
C ALA A 189 -10.82 -13.03 -18.27
N PRO A 190 -10.26 -11.96 -18.87
CA PRO A 190 -10.22 -10.63 -18.25
C PRO A 190 -11.61 -10.22 -17.77
N THR A 191 -11.66 -9.85 -16.50
CA THR A 191 -12.88 -9.60 -15.74
C THR A 191 -12.74 -8.24 -15.08
N LEU A 192 -13.73 -7.38 -15.25
CA LEU A 192 -13.80 -6.14 -14.51
C LEU A 192 -14.08 -6.49 -13.05
N ALA A 193 -13.34 -5.89 -12.12
CA ALA A 193 -13.62 -5.99 -10.70
C ALA A 193 -13.57 -4.61 -10.05
N THR A 194 -14.14 -4.51 -8.86
CA THR A 194 -13.98 -3.34 -7.99
C THR A 194 -13.06 -3.71 -6.83
N VAL A 195 -12.22 -2.78 -6.41
CA VAL A 195 -11.46 -2.86 -5.16
C VAL A 195 -12.03 -1.82 -4.23
N ASP A 196 -12.40 -2.24 -3.02
CA ASP A 196 -12.63 -1.32 -1.91
C ASP A 196 -11.28 -0.67 -1.56
N PRO A 197 -11.09 0.64 -1.84
CA PRO A 197 -9.81 1.28 -1.63
C PRO A 197 -9.38 1.33 -0.16
N CYS A 198 -10.28 0.98 0.76
CA CYS A 198 -10.12 1.14 2.20
C CYS A 198 -9.95 -0.17 2.96
N THR A 199 -10.17 -1.31 2.30
CA THR A 199 -9.94 -2.65 2.84
C THR A 199 -9.08 -3.54 1.94
N GLY A 200 -8.82 -3.11 0.69
CA GLY A 200 -8.21 -3.94 -0.35
C GLY A 200 -9.15 -4.99 -0.93
N ALA A 201 -10.36 -5.17 -0.39
CA ALA A 201 -11.26 -6.26 -0.77
C ALA A 201 -11.72 -6.14 -2.24
N VAL A 202 -11.47 -7.19 -3.02
CA VAL A 202 -11.79 -7.23 -4.46
C VAL A 202 -13.12 -7.95 -4.71
N THR A 203 -14.07 -7.26 -5.31
CA THR A 203 -15.37 -7.81 -5.75
C THR A 203 -15.37 -7.99 -7.28
N ARG A 204 -15.46 -9.25 -7.75
CA ARG A 204 -15.56 -9.53 -9.20
C ARG A 204 -16.88 -9.02 -9.79
N GLY A 205 -16.78 -8.31 -10.90
CA GLY A 205 -17.88 -7.91 -11.74
C GLY A 205 -17.97 -8.76 -13.02
N PRO A 206 -18.42 -8.18 -14.15
CA PRO A 206 -18.62 -8.89 -15.40
C PRO A 206 -17.30 -9.23 -16.13
N ARG A 207 -17.33 -10.27 -16.97
CA ARG A 207 -16.25 -10.54 -17.93
C ARG A 207 -16.20 -9.46 -19.00
N ILE A 208 -15.00 -9.07 -19.40
CA ILE A 208 -14.79 -8.11 -20.48
C ILE A 208 -15.08 -8.79 -21.82
N THR A 209 -15.99 -8.21 -22.60
CA THR A 209 -16.44 -8.76 -23.89
C THR A 209 -16.42 -7.70 -24.99
N TYR A 210 -16.12 -8.13 -26.21
CA TYR A 210 -16.22 -7.32 -27.41
C TYR A 210 -17.18 -8.00 -28.40
N ASN A 211 -18.21 -7.27 -28.85
CA ASN A 211 -19.32 -7.83 -29.63
C ASN A 211 -19.91 -9.12 -29.01
N GLY A 212 -20.06 -9.13 -27.68
CA GLY A 212 -20.57 -10.28 -26.90
C GLY A 212 -19.62 -11.47 -26.77
N THR A 213 -18.41 -11.40 -27.34
CA THR A 213 -17.38 -12.45 -27.23
C THR A 213 -16.36 -12.07 -26.17
N PRO A 214 -15.99 -12.94 -25.21
CA PRO A 214 -14.91 -12.66 -24.26
C PRO A 214 -13.61 -12.28 -24.96
N VAL A 215 -12.96 -11.22 -24.49
CA VAL A 215 -11.65 -10.81 -25.03
C VAL A 215 -10.54 -11.72 -24.47
N SER A 216 -9.41 -11.81 -25.17
CA SER A 216 -8.32 -12.72 -24.81
C SER A 216 -7.37 -12.13 -23.76
N ALA A 217 -7.19 -10.81 -23.78
CA ALA A 217 -6.56 -10.04 -22.74
C ALA A 217 -7.15 -8.61 -22.68
N ALA A 218 -6.92 -7.92 -21.57
CA ALA A 218 -7.19 -6.50 -21.37
C ALA A 218 -6.19 -5.98 -20.32
N GLU A 219 -5.56 -4.82 -20.55
CA GLU A 219 -4.39 -4.41 -19.75
C GLU A 219 -4.53 -2.99 -19.21
N GLY A 220 -4.81 -2.00 -20.06
CA GLY A 220 -5.04 -0.60 -19.70
C GLY A 220 -6.49 -0.28 -19.32
N LEU A 221 -6.69 0.55 -18.29
CA LEU A 221 -7.93 1.28 -17.98
C LEU A 221 -7.61 2.75 -17.68
N ALA A 222 -8.50 3.65 -18.06
CA ALA A 222 -8.50 5.05 -17.64
C ALA A 222 -9.95 5.57 -17.55
N ILE A 223 -10.18 6.69 -16.86
CA ILE A 223 -11.49 7.35 -16.78
C ILE A 223 -11.35 8.84 -17.14
N ASP A 224 -12.29 9.38 -17.90
CA ASP A 224 -12.37 10.84 -18.09
C ASP A 224 -13.18 11.57 -17.01
N ALA A 225 -13.13 12.90 -17.04
CA ALA A 225 -13.90 13.76 -16.15
C ALA A 225 -15.43 13.65 -16.30
N SER A 226 -15.93 12.98 -17.35
CA SER A 226 -17.36 12.68 -17.52
C SER A 226 -17.79 11.36 -16.89
N GLY A 227 -16.82 10.52 -16.46
CA GLY A 227 -17.04 9.17 -15.96
C GLY A 227 -17.01 8.08 -17.05
N THR A 228 -16.60 8.41 -18.27
CA THR A 228 -16.41 7.41 -19.34
C THR A 228 -15.13 6.64 -19.06
N VAL A 229 -15.23 5.30 -18.96
CA VAL A 229 -14.06 4.43 -18.75
C VAL A 229 -13.58 3.88 -20.09
N PHE A 230 -12.29 4.07 -20.36
CA PHE A 230 -11.56 3.57 -21.51
C PHE A 230 -10.81 2.29 -21.14
N VAL A 231 -10.62 1.39 -22.12
CA VAL A 231 -9.95 0.10 -21.95
C VAL A 231 -9.11 -0.25 -23.18
N SER A 232 -7.93 -0.86 -22.99
CA SER A 232 -7.21 -1.58 -24.05
C SER A 232 -7.56 -3.07 -24.00
N ILE A 233 -7.87 -3.66 -25.16
CA ILE A 233 -8.24 -5.08 -25.27
C ILE A 233 -7.56 -5.80 -26.44
N LYS A 234 -7.21 -7.07 -26.19
CA LYS A 234 -6.70 -8.01 -27.18
C LYS A 234 -7.81 -8.96 -27.63
N ARG A 235 -8.16 -8.91 -28.92
CA ARG A 235 -9.30 -9.66 -29.48
C ARG A 235 -9.01 -11.13 -29.81
N THR A 236 -7.75 -11.51 -30.03
CA THR A 236 -7.35 -12.84 -30.50
C THR A 236 -6.28 -13.46 -29.62
N ALA A 237 -6.26 -14.80 -29.55
CA ALA A 237 -5.27 -15.54 -28.78
C ALA A 237 -3.82 -15.15 -29.11
N ARG A 238 -2.93 -15.30 -28.12
CA ARG A 238 -1.59 -14.68 -28.02
C ARG A 238 -0.60 -14.92 -29.18
N SER A 239 -0.88 -15.81 -30.13
CA SER A 239 0.07 -16.33 -31.12
C SER A 239 0.04 -15.64 -32.50
N GLY A 240 -0.09 -14.32 -32.52
CA GLY A 240 -0.08 -13.52 -33.76
C GLY A 240 0.37 -12.09 -33.48
N PRO A 241 0.63 -11.27 -34.54
CA PRO A 241 0.92 -9.85 -34.35
C PRO A 241 -0.20 -9.23 -33.51
N VAL A 242 0.19 -8.61 -32.41
CA VAL A 242 -0.78 -7.98 -31.52
C VAL A 242 -1.40 -6.81 -32.27
N THR A 243 -2.71 -6.66 -32.18
CA THR A 243 -3.38 -5.44 -32.63
C THR A 243 -4.44 -5.17 -31.62
N GLU A 244 -4.09 -4.39 -30.61
CA GLU A 244 -5.05 -4.01 -29.60
C GLU A 244 -6.09 -3.05 -30.14
N THR A 245 -7.25 -3.12 -29.51
CA THR A 245 -8.38 -2.24 -29.77
C THR A 245 -8.59 -1.40 -28.53
N ILE A 246 -8.54 -0.08 -28.66
CA ILE A 246 -8.97 0.82 -27.60
C ILE A 246 -10.48 1.00 -27.72
N GLY A 247 -11.16 0.95 -26.58
CA GLY A 247 -12.62 1.08 -26.50
C GLY A 247 -13.06 1.82 -25.25
N THR A 248 -14.36 2.11 -25.18
CA THR A 248 -15.05 2.45 -23.93
C THR A 248 -15.70 1.20 -23.36
N ILE A 249 -15.76 1.05 -22.04
CA ILE A 249 -16.33 -0.12 -21.36
C ILE A 249 -17.53 0.26 -20.50
N ASP A 250 -18.64 -0.48 -20.67
CA ASP A 250 -19.77 -0.43 -19.75
C ASP A 250 -19.45 -1.23 -18.48
N LEU A 251 -19.39 -0.56 -17.33
CA LEU A 251 -18.97 -1.17 -16.06
C LEU A 251 -19.97 -2.19 -15.49
N GLY A 252 -21.24 -2.14 -15.91
CA GLY A 252 -22.27 -3.07 -15.45
C GLY A 252 -22.28 -4.39 -16.20
N THR A 253 -21.86 -4.39 -17.46
CA THR A 253 -21.94 -5.53 -18.40
C THR A 253 -20.58 -6.03 -18.88
N GLY A 254 -19.51 -5.24 -18.73
CA GLY A 254 -18.19 -5.52 -19.27
C GLY A 254 -18.11 -5.42 -20.79
N ALA A 255 -19.13 -4.84 -21.44
CA ALA A 255 -19.19 -4.72 -22.89
C ALA A 255 -18.32 -3.56 -23.37
N VAL A 256 -17.41 -3.84 -24.30
CA VAL A 256 -16.48 -2.87 -24.91
C VAL A 256 -17.03 -2.38 -26.25
N THR A 257 -17.14 -1.06 -26.39
CA THR A 257 -17.40 -0.37 -27.66
C THR A 257 -16.08 0.14 -28.21
N ALA A 258 -15.63 -0.40 -29.34
CA ALA A 258 -14.34 -0.01 -29.93
C ALA A 258 -14.36 1.43 -30.48
N LEU A 259 -13.26 2.13 -30.26
CA LEU A 259 -12.93 3.43 -30.85
C LEU A 259 -12.05 3.21 -32.09
N GLY A 260 -11.01 2.39 -31.97
CA GLY A 260 -10.08 2.06 -33.06
C GLY A 260 -9.05 1.01 -32.67
N THR A 261 -8.24 0.60 -33.65
CA THR A 261 -7.03 -0.20 -33.43
C THR A 261 -5.82 0.72 -33.33
N VAL A 262 -4.94 0.47 -32.35
CA VAL A 262 -3.72 1.25 -32.15
C VAL A 262 -2.57 0.77 -33.01
N THR A 263 -1.62 1.66 -33.27
CA THR A 263 -0.35 1.37 -33.95
C THR A 263 0.73 2.11 -33.18
N THR A 264 1.47 1.33 -32.39
CA THR A 264 2.43 1.77 -31.37
C THR A 264 3.76 1.02 -31.59
N LEU A 265 4.64 0.86 -30.58
CA LEU A 265 5.93 0.17 -30.78
C LEU A 265 5.70 -1.33 -31.04
N GLN A 266 4.91 -1.98 -30.18
CA GLN A 266 4.58 -3.39 -30.28
C GLN A 266 3.15 -3.65 -30.80
N ASN A 267 2.33 -2.59 -30.94
CA ASN A 267 0.91 -2.61 -31.32
C ASN A 267 -0.04 -3.15 -30.23
N ASP A 268 0.39 -3.02 -28.97
CA ASP A 268 -0.39 -3.12 -27.75
C ASP A 268 -0.27 -1.85 -26.90
N VAL A 269 -1.10 -1.76 -25.85
CA VAL A 269 -1.13 -0.68 -24.87
C VAL A 269 -1.27 -1.31 -23.49
N ASP A 270 -0.14 -1.47 -22.80
CA ASP A 270 -0.06 -2.03 -21.45
C ASP A 270 -0.88 -1.25 -20.43
N GLN A 271 -0.96 0.08 -20.60
CA GLN A 271 -1.53 0.99 -19.62
C GLN A 271 -2.16 2.22 -20.28
N LEU A 272 -3.29 2.67 -19.73
CA LEU A 272 -3.93 3.94 -20.07
C LEU A 272 -3.86 4.89 -18.87
N ALA A 273 -3.87 6.19 -19.14
CA ALA A 273 -4.07 7.25 -18.15
C ALA A 273 -4.87 8.40 -18.81
N TYR A 274 -5.63 9.19 -18.04
CA TYR A 274 -6.36 10.33 -18.60
C TYR A 274 -6.15 11.57 -17.72
N GLY A 275 -5.89 12.70 -18.36
CA GLY A 275 -5.59 13.96 -17.67
C GLY A 275 -5.64 15.15 -18.63
N ASP A 276 -6.03 16.32 -18.11
CA ASP A 276 -6.13 17.58 -18.86
C ASP A 276 -6.82 17.44 -20.24
N GLY A 277 -7.91 16.67 -20.27
CA GLY A 277 -8.70 16.42 -21.49
C GLY A 277 -8.13 15.36 -22.44
N THR A 278 -6.95 14.81 -22.13
CA THR A 278 -6.16 13.95 -23.01
C THR A 278 -6.12 12.52 -22.48
N LEU A 279 -6.37 11.54 -23.37
CA LEU A 279 -6.17 10.12 -23.11
C LEU A 279 -4.75 9.74 -23.51
N TYR A 280 -3.95 9.30 -22.55
CA TYR A 280 -2.58 8.81 -22.75
C TYR A 280 -2.55 7.28 -22.74
N ALA A 281 -1.66 6.72 -23.53
CA ALA A 281 -1.35 5.30 -23.61
C ALA A 281 0.16 5.07 -23.45
N LEU A 282 0.54 3.98 -22.77
CA LEU A 282 1.90 3.48 -22.67
C LEU A 282 1.97 2.11 -23.36
N ASP A 283 2.97 1.93 -24.21
CA ASP A 283 3.40 0.68 -24.84
C ASP A 283 4.85 0.42 -24.39
N VAL A 284 5.14 -0.80 -23.93
CA VAL A 284 6.42 -1.16 -23.29
C VAL A 284 7.12 -2.29 -24.05
N ASP A 285 8.04 -1.94 -24.96
CA ASP A 285 8.91 -2.92 -25.60
C ASP A 285 9.99 -3.43 -24.65
N THR A 286 9.61 -4.43 -23.85
CA THR A 286 10.50 -5.18 -22.94
C THR A 286 11.63 -5.94 -23.66
N SER A 287 11.63 -6.06 -24.99
CA SER A 287 12.70 -6.73 -25.74
C SER A 287 13.88 -5.80 -26.06
N VAL A 288 13.65 -4.48 -26.10
CA VAL A 288 14.68 -3.44 -26.26
C VAL A 288 14.81 -2.50 -25.06
N GLY A 289 13.96 -2.66 -24.03
CA GLY A 289 13.98 -1.84 -22.82
C GLY A 289 13.46 -0.42 -23.02
N GLN A 290 12.49 -0.23 -23.93
CA GLN A 290 12.00 1.07 -24.34
C GLN A 290 10.49 1.19 -24.14
N GLY A 291 10.03 2.31 -23.58
CA GLY A 291 8.61 2.66 -23.57
C GLY A 291 8.28 3.74 -24.59
N GLY A 292 7.05 3.73 -25.11
CA GLY A 292 6.48 4.82 -25.89
C GLY A 292 5.20 5.34 -25.25
N ILE A 293 5.12 6.67 -25.08
CA ILE A 293 3.92 7.35 -24.59
C ILE A 293 3.22 7.99 -25.77
N TYR A 294 1.91 7.75 -25.87
CA TYR A 294 1.07 8.18 -26.97
C TYR A 294 -0.15 8.96 -26.45
N THR A 295 -0.63 9.95 -27.21
CA THR A 295 -2.01 10.43 -27.06
C THR A 295 -2.92 9.59 -27.94
N ILE A 296 -4.10 9.23 -27.42
CA ILE A 296 -5.16 8.55 -28.17
C ILE A 296 -6.29 9.54 -28.43
N ASP A 297 -6.70 9.69 -29.69
CA ASP A 297 -7.95 10.40 -30.05
C ASP A 297 -9.16 9.54 -29.62
N PRO A 298 -9.99 9.99 -28.64
CA PRO A 298 -11.11 9.21 -28.14
C PRO A 298 -12.27 9.09 -29.15
N SER A 299 -12.22 9.77 -30.30
CA SER A 299 -13.22 9.67 -31.37
C SER A 299 -12.85 8.67 -32.47
N THR A 300 -11.55 8.35 -32.65
CA THR A 300 -11.05 7.46 -33.72
C THR A 300 -10.16 6.31 -33.24
N GLY A 301 -9.71 6.34 -31.98
CA GLY A 301 -8.70 5.43 -31.44
C GLY A 301 -7.30 5.62 -32.03
N ALA A 302 -7.06 6.67 -32.81
CA ALA A 302 -5.75 6.93 -33.41
C ALA A 302 -4.70 7.30 -32.35
N ALA A 303 -3.58 6.58 -32.34
CA ALA A 303 -2.43 6.88 -31.50
C ALA A 303 -1.48 7.87 -32.20
N THR A 304 -0.99 8.86 -31.45
CA THR A 304 0.10 9.76 -31.87
C THR A 304 1.20 9.69 -30.83
N LEU A 305 2.43 9.37 -31.24
CA LEU A 305 3.58 9.32 -30.34
C LEU A 305 3.85 10.71 -29.76
N VAL A 306 3.89 10.80 -28.44
CA VAL A 306 4.31 11.99 -27.69
C VAL A 306 5.80 11.93 -27.49
N VAL A 307 6.28 10.88 -26.82
CA VAL A 307 7.68 10.74 -26.45
C VAL A 307 8.08 9.29 -26.22
N LEU A 308 9.37 9.01 -26.38
CA LEU A 308 10.00 7.73 -26.03
C LEU A 308 10.70 7.86 -24.68
N VAL A 309 10.56 6.85 -23.83
CA VAL A 309 11.25 6.77 -22.54
C VAL A 309 12.31 5.67 -22.60
N SER A 310 13.51 5.96 -22.07
CA SER A 310 14.70 5.10 -22.18
C SER A 310 14.82 4.03 -21.09
N ASP A 311 13.77 3.85 -20.30
CA ASP A 311 13.69 2.89 -19.20
C ASP A 311 12.30 2.21 -19.26
N THR A 312 12.19 1.01 -18.70
CA THR A 312 10.97 0.22 -18.69
C THR A 312 10.00 0.74 -17.64
N LEU A 313 9.27 1.81 -17.98
CA LEU A 313 8.02 2.13 -17.29
C LEU A 313 7.07 0.93 -17.40
N ARG A 314 6.55 0.45 -16.27
CA ARG A 314 5.53 -0.62 -16.26
C ARG A 314 4.13 -0.09 -16.07
N ARG A 315 3.97 0.98 -15.30
CA ARG A 315 2.69 1.59 -14.94
C ARG A 315 2.78 3.10 -15.07
N MET A 316 1.64 3.72 -15.28
CA MET A 316 1.48 5.14 -15.55
C MET A 316 0.09 5.59 -15.11
N ILE A 317 0.01 6.75 -14.46
CA ILE A 317 -1.21 7.44 -14.07
C ILE A 317 -1.04 8.95 -14.29
N TRP A 318 -2.15 9.67 -14.31
CA TRP A 318 -2.14 11.13 -14.31
C TRP A 318 -2.25 11.68 -12.88
N ASP A 319 -1.34 12.58 -12.50
CA ASP A 319 -1.41 13.37 -11.28
C ASP A 319 -2.13 14.70 -11.55
N PRO A 320 -3.36 14.91 -11.05
CA PRO A 320 -4.12 16.13 -11.27
C PRO A 320 -3.63 17.33 -10.45
N VAL A 321 -2.74 17.12 -9.46
CA VAL A 321 -2.14 18.21 -8.67
C VAL A 321 -0.86 18.70 -9.35
N ALA A 322 -0.03 17.78 -9.82
CA ALA A 322 1.21 18.11 -10.54
C ALA A 322 0.98 18.45 -12.02
N HIS A 323 -0.20 18.17 -12.57
CA HIS A 323 -0.49 18.21 -14.01
C HIS A 323 0.55 17.43 -14.85
N ALA A 324 0.87 16.21 -14.40
CA ALA A 324 1.94 15.39 -14.96
C ALA A 324 1.59 13.90 -14.96
N LEU A 325 2.22 13.12 -15.83
CA LEU A 325 2.17 11.66 -15.73
C LEU A 325 3.20 11.18 -14.70
N ILE A 326 2.76 10.30 -13.79
CA ILE A 326 3.62 9.56 -12.86
C ILE A 326 3.67 8.11 -13.33
N GLY A 327 4.87 7.53 -13.40
CA GLY A 327 5.08 6.12 -13.68
C GLY A 327 5.87 5.39 -12.60
N ALA A 328 5.96 4.07 -12.75
CA ALA A 328 6.82 3.19 -11.96
C ALA A 328 7.80 2.43 -12.87
N THR A 329 9.09 2.46 -12.54
CA THR A 329 10.15 1.73 -13.25
C THR A 329 10.12 0.23 -12.93
N ALA A 330 10.52 -0.62 -13.88
CA ALA A 330 10.46 -2.08 -13.74
C ALA A 330 11.80 -2.74 -13.37
N ASP A 331 12.89 -2.30 -14.03
CA ASP A 331 14.15 -3.06 -14.10
C ASP A 331 15.28 -2.53 -13.19
N THR A 332 15.03 -1.46 -12.42
CA THR A 332 15.92 -1.03 -11.33
C THR A 332 15.64 -1.82 -10.04
N PRO A 333 16.67 -2.17 -9.24
CA PRO A 333 16.46 -2.75 -7.89
C PRO A 333 15.67 -1.77 -7.01
N ASP A 334 16.08 -0.49 -7.02
CA ASP A 334 15.31 0.64 -6.54
C ASP A 334 14.20 0.98 -7.55
N ARG A 335 13.05 0.31 -7.46
CA ARG A 335 11.87 0.69 -8.26
C ARG A 335 11.33 2.03 -7.78
N GLN A 336 11.32 3.03 -8.66
CA GLN A 336 11.03 4.42 -8.28
C GLN A 336 9.70 4.91 -8.86
N LEU A 337 9.04 5.82 -8.13
CA LEU A 337 7.96 6.63 -8.66
C LEU A 337 8.56 7.84 -9.37
N VAL A 338 8.42 7.89 -10.69
CA VAL A 338 9.01 8.92 -11.55
C VAL A 338 7.93 9.81 -12.14
N SER A 339 8.14 11.13 -12.16
CA SER A 339 7.38 12.04 -13.02
C SER A 339 8.00 12.04 -14.41
N ILE A 340 7.16 12.06 -15.42
CA ILE A 340 7.57 11.95 -16.82
C ILE A 340 7.46 13.32 -17.49
N ASP A 341 8.57 13.84 -17.99
CA ASP A 341 8.55 15.02 -18.87
C ASP A 341 8.07 14.59 -20.26
N LEU A 342 6.87 15.01 -20.63
CA LEU A 342 6.25 14.72 -21.93
C LEU A 342 6.94 15.40 -23.13
N THR A 343 7.86 16.33 -22.89
CA THR A 343 8.64 17.01 -23.93
C THR A 343 9.93 16.26 -24.25
N THR A 344 10.62 15.75 -23.23
CA THR A 344 11.96 15.16 -23.37
C THR A 344 12.02 13.65 -23.16
N GLY A 345 11.00 13.06 -22.52
CA GLY A 345 10.98 11.66 -22.09
C GLY A 345 11.80 11.42 -20.83
N ALA A 346 12.36 12.47 -20.21
CA ALA A 346 13.14 12.37 -19.00
C ALA A 346 12.27 11.89 -17.83
N LEU A 347 12.76 10.87 -17.13
CA LEU A 347 12.17 10.35 -15.90
C LEU A 347 12.86 11.03 -14.72
N THR A 348 12.11 11.82 -13.95
CA THR A 348 12.61 12.44 -12.73
C THR A 348 12.06 11.68 -11.52
N PRO A 349 12.89 11.10 -10.64
CA PRO A 349 12.43 10.47 -9.41
C PRO A 349 11.68 11.49 -8.55
N THR A 350 10.40 11.22 -8.28
CA THR A 350 9.59 12.06 -7.37
C THR A 350 9.77 11.60 -5.94
N HIS A 351 9.78 10.27 -5.72
CA HIS A 351 9.93 9.64 -4.43
C HIS A 351 10.65 8.30 -4.60
N SER A 352 11.59 8.00 -3.70
CA SER A 352 12.11 6.65 -3.52
C SER A 352 11.05 5.81 -2.81
N LEU A 353 10.30 5.01 -3.56
CA LEU A 353 9.74 3.79 -2.97
C LEU A 353 10.95 2.94 -2.58
N ASN A 354 11.26 2.85 -1.29
CA ASN A 354 12.25 1.90 -0.78
C ASN A 354 11.66 0.47 -0.81
N ALA A 355 11.13 0.06 -1.97
CA ALA A 355 10.40 -1.17 -2.21
C ALA A 355 11.27 -2.43 -2.01
N GLU A 356 12.59 -2.33 -2.18
CA GLU A 356 13.46 -3.45 -1.84
C GLU A 356 13.50 -3.69 -0.32
N ALA A 357 13.60 -2.61 0.48
CA ALA A 357 13.60 -2.69 1.95
C ALA A 357 12.21 -2.93 2.57
N GLN A 358 11.15 -2.30 2.03
CA GLN A 358 9.79 -2.34 2.56
C GLN A 358 8.92 -3.47 1.98
N LEU A 359 9.17 -3.87 0.72
CA LEU A 359 8.34 -4.83 -0.03
C LEU A 359 9.13 -6.05 -0.51
N GLY A 360 10.38 -6.23 -0.08
CA GLY A 360 11.23 -7.36 -0.45
C GLY A 360 11.47 -7.50 -1.97
N GLY A 361 11.42 -6.38 -2.71
CA GLY A 361 11.61 -6.37 -4.16
C GLY A 361 10.38 -6.83 -4.97
N ALA A 362 9.16 -6.74 -4.41
CA ALA A 362 7.93 -7.12 -5.10
C ALA A 362 7.48 -6.12 -6.21
N LEU A 363 6.77 -6.66 -7.22
CA LEU A 363 6.06 -5.94 -8.30
C LEU A 363 5.23 -4.76 -7.79
N VAL A 364 5.47 -3.53 -8.24
CA VAL A 364 4.41 -2.51 -8.32
C VAL A 364 3.52 -2.92 -9.49
N ASP A 365 2.47 -3.66 -9.18
CA ASP A 365 1.59 -4.29 -10.16
C ASP A 365 0.58 -3.28 -10.72
N ALA A 366 0.31 -2.17 -10.01
CA ALA A 366 -0.63 -1.13 -10.42
C ALA A 366 -0.54 0.15 -9.55
N LEU A 367 -0.94 1.30 -10.11
CA LEU A 367 -0.99 2.62 -9.44
C LEU A 367 -2.36 3.27 -9.65
N ALA A 368 -2.93 3.93 -8.63
CA ALA A 368 -4.12 4.78 -8.74
C ALA A 368 -4.07 5.96 -7.78
N LEU A 369 -4.68 7.10 -8.13
CA LEU A 369 -4.92 8.20 -7.20
C LEU A 369 -6.38 8.21 -6.74
N LEU A 370 -6.57 8.37 -5.43
CA LEU A 370 -7.89 8.56 -4.82
C LEU A 370 -8.11 10.03 -4.45
N PRO A 371 -9.09 10.72 -5.05
CA PRO A 371 -9.54 12.01 -4.53
C PRO A 371 -10.36 11.76 -3.25
N GLY A 372 -9.69 11.84 -2.10
CA GLY A 372 -10.28 11.63 -0.78
C GLY A 372 -9.72 10.43 -0.03
N ALA A 373 -9.33 10.66 1.22
CA ALA A 373 -8.78 9.64 2.10
C ALA A 373 -9.79 8.52 2.39
N CYS A 374 -9.36 7.29 2.15
CA CYS A 374 -9.95 6.16 2.85
C CYS A 374 -9.84 6.34 4.36
N PRO A 375 -10.72 5.70 5.15
CA PRO A 375 -10.68 5.81 6.59
C PRO A 375 -9.29 5.50 7.18
N ARG A 376 -8.59 6.54 7.64
CA ARG A 376 -7.23 6.43 8.17
C ARG A 376 -7.30 5.82 9.58
N GLU A 377 -6.36 4.93 9.89
CA GLU A 377 -6.09 4.57 11.27
C GLU A 377 -5.42 5.77 11.94
N LEU A 378 -6.14 6.50 12.80
CA LEU A 378 -5.59 7.66 13.49
C LEU A 378 -4.96 7.31 14.84
N LEU A 379 -5.15 6.07 15.33
CA LEU A 379 -4.43 5.59 16.50
C LEU A 379 -2.99 5.24 16.12
N THR A 380 -2.04 5.79 16.85
CA THR A 380 -0.68 5.25 16.82
C THR A 380 -0.64 3.98 17.67
N ASN A 381 0.31 3.08 17.39
CA ASN A 381 0.54 1.88 18.21
C ASN A 381 -0.72 1.02 18.47
N PHE A 382 -1.68 0.95 17.54
CA PHE A 382 -2.93 0.17 17.70
C PHE A 382 -2.70 -1.34 17.88
N GLY A 383 -1.57 -1.85 17.35
CA GLY A 383 -1.09 -3.22 17.55
C GLY A 383 -0.26 -3.41 18.83
N TYR A 384 -0.03 -2.35 19.62
CA TYR A 384 0.70 -2.39 20.90
C TYR A 384 2.15 -2.90 20.83
N GLU A 385 2.80 -2.77 19.66
CA GLU A 385 4.16 -3.24 19.40
C GLU A 385 5.26 -2.35 20.03
N THR A 386 4.93 -1.11 20.39
CA THR A 386 5.84 -0.19 21.07
C THR A 386 5.43 0.00 22.54
N PRO A 387 6.38 -0.02 23.50
CA PRO A 387 6.07 0.03 24.91
C PRO A 387 5.81 1.45 25.39
N GLU A 388 4.54 1.82 25.62
CA GLU A 388 4.19 3.08 26.32
C GLU A 388 2.73 3.13 26.85
N PRO A 389 2.38 2.38 27.92
CA PRO A 389 1.31 2.78 28.83
C PRO A 389 1.81 3.96 29.69
N VAL A 390 1.37 5.18 29.36
CA VAL A 390 1.73 6.39 30.12
C VAL A 390 0.88 6.48 31.38
N CYS A 391 1.51 6.90 32.46
CA CYS A 391 0.92 6.93 33.79
C CYS A 391 0.19 8.25 34.05
N GLY A 392 -1.14 8.20 34.12
CA GLY A 392 -1.99 9.37 34.39
C GLY A 392 -3.07 9.54 33.34
N PHE A 393 -3.49 10.79 33.12
CA PHE A 393 -4.23 11.12 31.91
C PHE A 393 -3.21 11.33 30.77
N PRO A 394 -3.50 10.85 29.55
CA PRO A 394 -2.68 11.17 28.38
C PRO A 394 -2.73 12.68 28.14
N THR A 395 -1.58 13.30 27.87
CA THR A 395 -1.47 14.74 27.55
C THR A 395 -0.99 14.98 26.11
N THR A 396 -0.64 13.91 25.43
CA THR A 396 0.02 13.86 24.12
C THR A 396 -0.74 12.87 23.23
N ALA A 397 -0.79 13.14 21.93
CA ALA A 397 -1.47 12.26 20.98
C ALA A 397 -0.65 10.99 20.79
N GLY A 398 -1.32 9.83 20.84
CA GLY A 398 -0.67 8.51 20.72
C GLY A 398 -0.35 7.78 22.03
N ASP A 399 -0.44 8.44 23.18
CA ASP A 399 -0.17 7.80 24.47
C ASP A 399 -1.38 6.99 24.94
N TRP A 400 -1.18 5.73 25.35
CA TRP A 400 -2.21 4.92 26.03
C TRP A 400 -2.13 5.13 27.54
N ALA A 401 -3.21 5.58 28.18
CA ALA A 401 -3.19 5.95 29.60
C ALA A 401 -4.61 5.86 30.24
N VAL A 402 -4.82 6.51 31.40
CA VAL A 402 -5.97 6.42 32.32
C VAL A 402 -5.80 5.35 33.41
N ASP A 403 -6.32 4.13 33.27
CA ASP A 403 -6.12 3.06 34.26
C ASP A 403 -4.85 2.23 34.02
N TYR A 404 -4.47 1.38 34.98
CA TYR A 404 -3.27 0.56 34.86
C TYR A 404 -3.47 -0.62 33.89
N SER A 405 -2.88 -0.47 32.71
CA SER A 405 -2.74 -1.47 31.67
C SER A 405 -1.28 -1.86 31.42
N ASP A 406 -1.07 -3.02 30.83
CA ASP A 406 0.24 -3.60 30.52
C ASP A 406 0.25 -4.12 29.08
N LEU A 407 1.42 -4.15 28.43
CA LEU A 407 1.54 -4.69 27.07
C LEU A 407 2.13 -6.09 27.12
N VAL A 408 1.39 -7.06 26.57
CA VAL A 408 1.74 -8.47 26.65
C VAL A 408 1.71 -9.13 25.28
N ALA A 409 2.64 -10.04 25.04
CA ALA A 409 2.45 -11.08 24.04
C ALA A 409 1.38 -12.08 24.52
N SER A 410 1.21 -13.21 23.81
CA SER A 410 0.25 -14.25 24.20
C SER A 410 0.36 -14.65 25.67
N THR A 411 -0.74 -14.53 26.42
CA THR A 411 -0.80 -14.79 27.86
C THR A 411 -2.13 -15.43 28.25
N SER A 412 -2.16 -16.24 29.31
CA SER A 412 -3.38 -16.90 29.82
C SER A 412 -4.21 -17.71 28.79
N GLY A 413 -3.61 -18.06 27.64
CA GLY A 413 -4.27 -18.73 26.53
C GLY A 413 -4.74 -17.80 25.40
N VAL A 414 -4.86 -16.49 25.66
CA VAL A 414 -5.19 -15.49 24.65
C VAL A 414 -3.96 -15.22 23.78
N VAL A 415 -4.18 -15.05 22.49
CA VAL A 415 -3.17 -14.68 21.49
C VAL A 415 -3.59 -13.35 20.86
N PRO A 416 -2.69 -12.35 20.71
CA PRO A 416 -2.99 -11.08 20.06
C PRO A 416 -3.79 -11.22 18.77
N PHE A 417 -4.84 -10.41 18.61
CA PHE A 417 -5.69 -10.41 17.42
C PHE A 417 -4.91 -10.06 16.14
N THR A 418 -3.93 -9.17 16.27
CA THR A 418 -2.95 -8.78 15.26
C THR A 418 -1.62 -8.49 15.95
N GLY A 419 -0.50 -8.68 15.25
CA GLY A 419 0.82 -8.32 15.76
C GLY A 419 1.42 -9.36 16.72
N GLY A 420 2.45 -8.94 17.46
CA GLY A 420 3.11 -9.69 18.51
C GLY A 420 2.63 -9.36 19.92
N ALA A 421 1.88 -8.27 20.10
CA ALA A 421 1.45 -7.77 21.42
C ALA A 421 -0.03 -7.34 21.48
N MET A 422 -0.56 -7.19 22.70
CA MET A 422 -1.90 -6.72 23.00
C MET A 422 -1.94 -5.97 24.34
N LEU A 423 -2.96 -5.13 24.52
CA LEU A 423 -3.20 -4.38 25.75
C LEU A 423 -3.92 -5.28 26.76
N ARG A 424 -3.37 -5.44 27.96
CA ARG A 424 -4.02 -6.13 29.07
C ARG A 424 -4.49 -5.13 30.11
N PHE A 425 -5.76 -5.20 30.51
CA PHE A 425 -6.24 -4.41 31.65
C PHE A 425 -5.80 -5.08 32.96
N VAL A 426 -5.13 -4.36 33.88
CA VAL A 426 -4.51 -4.97 35.08
C VAL A 426 -5.15 -4.52 36.39
N SER A 427 -5.34 -3.22 36.62
CA SER A 427 -6.01 -2.72 37.82
C SER A 427 -6.69 -1.37 37.61
N PRO A 428 -7.94 -1.19 38.08
CA PRO A 428 -8.61 0.09 37.98
C PRO A 428 -7.98 1.10 38.94
N GLY A 429 -7.97 2.37 38.54
CA GLY A 429 -7.48 3.51 39.29
C GLY A 429 -5.97 3.77 39.15
N PHE A 430 -5.65 5.03 38.92
CA PHE A 430 -4.28 5.55 38.85
C PHE A 430 -3.87 6.32 40.13
N MET A 431 -2.62 6.16 40.59
CA MET A 431 -2.08 6.79 41.80
C MET A 431 -1.31 8.11 41.57
N GLY A 432 -1.99 9.11 41.02
CA GLY A 432 -1.55 10.51 41.08
C GLY A 432 -0.24 10.85 40.35
N THR A 433 0.17 12.12 40.40
CA THR A 433 1.25 12.69 39.59
C THR A 433 2.67 12.33 40.08
N GLY A 434 2.95 11.05 40.33
CA GLY A 434 4.21 10.54 40.87
C GLY A 434 4.64 9.21 40.26
N ALA A 435 5.93 8.91 40.34
CA ALA A 435 6.61 7.79 39.66
C ALA A 435 6.31 6.39 40.25
N GLY A 436 5.03 6.07 40.49
CA GLY A 436 4.59 4.83 41.11
C GLY A 436 3.19 4.44 40.66
N CYS A 437 3.09 3.93 39.43
CA CYS A 437 1.85 3.44 38.81
C CYS A 437 1.47 2.09 39.45
N GLY A 438 1.01 2.15 40.70
CA GLY A 438 0.63 0.99 41.51
C GLY A 438 -0.88 0.73 41.46
N PRO A 439 -1.31 -0.54 41.55
CA PRO A 439 -2.72 -0.92 41.49
C PRO A 439 -3.54 -0.31 42.65
N GLN A 440 -4.64 0.38 42.33
CA GLN A 440 -5.62 0.88 43.29
C GLN A 440 -6.70 -0.19 43.58
N PRO A 441 -6.90 -0.62 44.83
CA PRO A 441 -8.01 -1.49 45.18
C PRO A 441 -9.31 -0.68 45.35
N GLY A 442 -10.18 -0.62 44.33
CA GLY A 442 -11.52 -0.03 44.52
C GLY A 442 -12.43 0.18 43.32
N GLY A 443 -11.93 0.20 42.08
CA GLY A 443 -12.77 0.37 40.89
C GLY A 443 -13.47 -0.92 40.43
N ALA A 444 -14.52 -0.76 39.63
CA ALA A 444 -15.23 -1.87 38.96
C ALA A 444 -15.17 -1.79 37.42
N SER A 445 -14.67 -0.67 36.89
CA SER A 445 -14.43 -0.42 35.47
C SER A 445 -12.93 -0.21 35.29
N LEU A 446 -12.37 -0.76 34.21
CA LEU A 446 -11.00 -0.55 33.77
C LEU A 446 -11.05 0.26 32.48
N ASP A 447 -10.67 1.54 32.53
CA ASP A 447 -10.79 2.45 31.40
C ASP A 447 -9.39 2.86 30.91
N VAL A 448 -9.06 2.64 29.63
CA VAL A 448 -7.80 3.08 29.01
C VAL A 448 -8.13 3.94 27.80
N ALA A 449 -7.44 5.08 27.63
CA ALA A 449 -7.68 6.00 26.54
C ALA A 449 -6.40 6.38 25.79
N GLN A 450 -6.52 6.61 24.48
CA GLN A 450 -5.53 7.33 23.67
C GLN A 450 -6.14 8.61 23.10
N LEU A 451 -5.36 9.70 23.11
CA LEU A 451 -5.74 10.93 22.44
C LEU A 451 -5.29 10.93 20.98
N VAL A 452 -6.13 11.51 20.14
CA VAL A 452 -5.94 11.63 18.70
C VAL A 452 -6.21 13.07 18.30
N ASP A 453 -5.22 13.72 17.69
CA ASP A 453 -5.43 15.03 17.06
C ASP A 453 -6.36 14.87 15.84
N VAL A 454 -7.42 15.67 15.81
CA VAL A 454 -8.41 15.70 14.71
C VAL A 454 -8.65 17.14 14.24
N SER A 455 -7.72 18.06 14.50
CA SER A 455 -7.85 19.49 14.19
C SER A 455 -7.90 19.79 12.69
N GLY A 456 -7.40 18.87 11.84
CA GLY A 456 -7.56 18.91 10.39
C GLY A 456 -8.92 18.39 9.88
N CYS A 457 -9.71 17.71 10.71
CA CYS A 457 -10.97 17.10 10.29
C CYS A 457 -12.10 18.14 10.17
N GLN A 458 -13.01 17.93 9.20
CA GLN A 458 -14.18 18.79 9.04
C GLN A 458 -15.30 18.43 10.02
N ALA A 459 -16.11 19.42 10.39
CA ALA A 459 -17.33 19.19 11.17
C ALA A 459 -18.29 18.25 10.40
N GLY A 460 -18.78 17.21 11.05
CA GLY A 460 -19.60 16.15 10.43
C GLY A 460 -18.82 14.93 9.92
N THR A 461 -17.48 14.99 9.83
CA THR A 461 -16.62 13.80 9.61
C THR A 461 -16.97 12.71 10.62
N THR A 462 -17.11 11.46 10.17
CA THR A 462 -17.56 10.35 11.03
C THR A 462 -16.39 9.46 11.45
N LEU A 463 -16.00 9.57 12.72
CA LEU A 463 -15.06 8.65 13.33
C LEU A 463 -15.73 7.30 13.57
N GLN A 464 -15.01 6.20 13.38
CA GLN A 464 -15.47 4.87 13.81
C GLN A 464 -14.40 4.14 14.62
N LEU A 465 -14.69 3.90 15.89
CA LEU A 465 -13.86 3.09 16.78
C LEU A 465 -14.30 1.63 16.68
N ARG A 466 -13.36 0.72 16.41
CA ARG A 466 -13.59 -0.74 16.48
C ARG A 466 -12.57 -1.35 17.43
N ALA A 467 -13.05 -1.98 18.49
CA ALA A 467 -12.19 -2.66 19.47
C ALA A 467 -12.49 -4.15 19.46
N PHE A 468 -11.48 -4.96 19.71
CA PHE A 468 -11.56 -6.39 19.88
C PHE A 468 -11.18 -6.71 21.32
N PHE A 469 -12.01 -7.49 21.99
CA PHE A 469 -11.78 -7.96 23.36
C PHE A 469 -11.72 -9.48 23.35
N ASP A 470 -10.90 -10.06 24.22
CA ASP A 470 -10.91 -11.48 24.55
C ASP A 470 -10.70 -11.61 26.07
N ALA A 471 -11.05 -12.74 26.65
CA ALA A 471 -10.93 -12.99 28.08
C ALA A 471 -10.23 -14.33 28.34
N ALA A 472 -9.30 -14.32 29.29
CA ALA A 472 -8.56 -15.51 29.69
C ALA A 472 -9.49 -16.69 30.02
N ALA A 473 -9.05 -17.90 29.71
CA ALA A 473 -9.86 -19.10 29.93
C ALA A 473 -10.25 -19.25 31.42
N GLY A 474 -11.56 -19.20 31.69
CA GLY A 474 -12.11 -19.23 33.05
C GLY A 474 -12.23 -17.87 33.74
N ALA A 475 -12.07 -16.76 33.02
CA ALA A 475 -12.56 -15.44 33.44
C ALA A 475 -14.08 -15.48 33.73
N SER A 476 -14.58 -14.51 34.49
CA SER A 476 -16.03 -14.32 34.63
C SER A 476 -16.57 -13.58 33.40
N PRO A 477 -17.76 -13.93 32.88
CA PRO A 477 -18.38 -13.17 31.79
C PRO A 477 -18.42 -11.67 32.11
N GLY A 478 -18.04 -10.87 31.12
CA GLY A 478 -17.85 -9.44 31.25
C GLY A 478 -18.52 -8.64 30.14
N THR A 479 -18.23 -7.34 30.09
CA THR A 479 -18.63 -6.45 29.00
C THR A 479 -17.45 -5.60 28.60
N GLY A 480 -17.04 -5.70 27.34
CA GLY A 480 -16.12 -4.77 26.70
C GLY A 480 -16.91 -3.58 26.17
N SER A 481 -16.35 -2.39 26.28
CA SER A 481 -16.95 -1.13 25.84
C SER A 481 -15.93 -0.33 25.06
N CYS A 482 -16.36 0.27 23.96
CA CYS A 482 -15.55 1.13 23.12
C CYS A 482 -16.27 2.48 22.98
N LEU A 483 -15.56 3.56 23.26
CA LEU A 483 -16.14 4.87 23.47
C LEU A 483 -15.28 5.95 22.79
N VAL A 484 -15.91 6.87 22.08
CA VAL A 484 -15.26 8.04 21.48
C VAL A 484 -15.84 9.31 22.07
N ARG A 485 -14.97 10.19 22.57
CA ARG A 485 -15.32 11.54 23.02
C ARG A 485 -14.61 12.58 22.16
N ALA A 486 -15.35 13.58 21.68
CA ALA A 486 -14.80 14.73 20.96
C ALA A 486 -14.61 15.92 21.90
N TYR A 487 -13.49 16.64 21.78
CA TYR A 487 -13.11 17.77 22.62
C TYR A 487 -12.63 18.97 21.80
N SER A 488 -12.68 20.15 22.41
CA SER A 488 -12.04 21.38 21.92
C SER A 488 -11.00 21.86 22.93
N GLY A 489 -9.87 22.39 22.46
CA GLY A 489 -8.78 22.90 23.30
C GLY A 489 -7.47 22.17 23.05
N ALA A 490 -6.55 22.21 24.01
CA ALA A 490 -5.29 21.46 23.93
C ALA A 490 -5.46 20.02 24.44
N LEU A 491 -4.65 19.11 23.92
CA LEU A 491 -4.57 17.70 24.38
C LEU A 491 -4.26 17.62 25.88
N ALA A 492 -3.42 18.52 26.39
CA ALA A 492 -3.03 18.58 27.80
C ALA A 492 -4.18 18.95 28.76
N ASP A 493 -5.29 19.50 28.27
CA ASP A 493 -6.46 19.86 29.10
C ASP A 493 -7.43 18.67 29.30
N PHE A 494 -7.14 17.48 28.76
CA PHE A 494 -8.07 16.34 28.67
C PHE A 494 -8.68 15.89 30.00
N ASP A 495 -7.93 16.00 31.11
CA ASP A 495 -8.39 15.59 32.45
C ASP A 495 -9.51 16.48 33.02
N THR A 496 -9.62 17.71 32.51
CA THR A 496 -10.53 18.77 32.98
C THR A 496 -11.48 19.26 31.89
N ALA A 497 -11.22 18.90 30.62
CA ALA A 497 -12.06 19.22 29.48
C ALA A 497 -13.44 18.53 29.56
N THR A 498 -14.49 19.27 29.19
CA THR A 498 -15.83 18.69 29.00
C THR A 498 -15.99 18.25 27.55
N PRO A 499 -16.42 17.00 27.26
CA PRO A 499 -16.60 16.55 25.89
C PRO A 499 -17.73 17.31 25.18
N LEU A 500 -17.48 17.70 23.92
CA LEU A 500 -18.46 18.29 23.02
C LEU A 500 -19.55 17.29 22.62
N SER A 501 -19.16 16.02 22.45
CA SER A 501 -20.05 14.91 22.13
C SER A 501 -19.38 13.58 22.50
N GLU A 502 -20.20 12.57 22.76
CA GLU A 502 -19.81 11.23 23.17
C GLU A 502 -20.63 10.19 22.39
N GLN A 503 -20.00 9.09 21.97
CA GLN A 503 -20.69 7.89 21.48
C GLN A 503 -19.98 6.62 21.98
N SER A 504 -20.75 5.66 22.46
CA SER A 504 -20.27 4.37 22.99
C SER A 504 -20.84 3.18 22.22
N GLY A 505 -20.20 2.03 22.38
CA GLY A 505 -20.68 0.72 21.98
C GLY A 505 -20.27 -0.30 23.04
N THR A 506 -20.97 -1.42 23.11
CA THR A 506 -20.68 -2.49 24.09
C THR A 506 -20.77 -3.86 23.45
N VAL A 507 -19.94 -4.79 23.90
CA VAL A 507 -19.94 -6.20 23.48
C VAL A 507 -19.86 -7.09 24.72
N ALA A 508 -20.65 -8.17 24.74
CA ALA A 508 -20.55 -9.17 25.81
C ALA A 508 -19.29 -10.02 25.59
N LEU A 509 -18.51 -10.23 26.65
CA LEU A 509 -17.32 -11.08 26.61
C LEU A 509 -17.71 -12.50 27.00
N ASP A 510 -17.29 -13.48 26.20
CA ASP A 510 -17.37 -14.89 26.59
C ASP A 510 -16.10 -15.29 27.39
N THR A 511 -15.92 -16.60 27.65
CA THR A 511 -14.82 -17.10 28.48
C THR A 511 -13.85 -18.00 27.68
N ASN A 512 -13.84 -17.83 26.35
CA ASN A 512 -13.05 -18.63 25.43
C ASN A 512 -11.95 -17.77 24.80
N ALA A 513 -10.73 -17.91 25.33
CA ALA A 513 -9.47 -17.27 24.91
C ALA A 513 -8.99 -17.59 23.47
N THR A 514 -9.90 -18.02 22.59
CA THR A 514 -9.67 -18.22 21.15
C THR A 514 -10.69 -17.45 20.29
N THR A 515 -11.55 -16.64 20.91
CA THR A 515 -12.61 -15.89 20.23
C THR A 515 -12.62 -14.43 20.67
N TRP A 516 -12.14 -13.57 19.78
CA TRP A 516 -12.19 -12.11 19.95
C TRP A 516 -13.61 -11.56 19.66
N GLN A 517 -14.24 -10.90 20.63
CA GLN A 517 -15.52 -10.21 20.44
C GLN A 517 -15.31 -8.74 20.04
N ARG A 518 -16.01 -8.30 18.98
CA ARG A 518 -15.84 -6.96 18.40
C ARG A 518 -16.87 -5.96 18.94
N CYS A 519 -16.39 -4.91 19.58
CA CYS A 519 -17.12 -3.67 19.82
C CYS A 519 -16.99 -2.72 18.62
N THR A 520 -18.02 -1.92 18.35
CA THR A 520 -17.94 -0.82 17.36
C THR A 520 -18.84 0.33 17.78
N THR A 521 -18.36 1.56 17.63
CA THR A 521 -19.16 2.78 17.77
C THR A 521 -18.75 3.83 16.73
N SER A 522 -19.57 4.85 16.50
CA SER A 522 -19.30 5.89 15.50
C SER A 522 -19.78 7.27 15.96
N LEU A 523 -18.94 8.28 15.78
CA LEU A 523 -19.15 9.65 16.23
C LEU A 523 -18.99 10.61 15.04
N ALA A 524 -20.04 11.34 14.70
CA ALA A 524 -19.93 12.50 13.82
C ALA A 524 -19.33 13.68 14.58
N LEU A 525 -18.22 14.25 14.09
CA LEU A 525 -17.47 15.31 14.77
C LEU A 525 -18.28 16.61 14.90
N PRO A 526 -18.47 17.14 16.13
CA PRO A 526 -18.98 18.49 16.32
C PRO A 526 -18.04 19.55 15.70
N ALA A 527 -18.60 20.70 15.32
CA ALA A 527 -17.80 21.84 14.92
C ALA A 527 -16.93 22.34 16.09
N GLY A 528 -15.66 22.67 15.79
CA GLY A 528 -14.68 23.10 16.81
C GLY A 528 -14.01 21.95 17.57
N THR A 529 -14.20 20.69 17.15
CA THR A 529 -13.38 19.58 17.67
C THR A 529 -11.92 19.78 17.26
N THR A 530 -10.99 19.69 18.22
CA THR A 530 -9.54 19.73 17.97
C THR A 530 -8.87 18.38 18.23
N TYR A 531 -9.38 17.60 19.18
CA TYR A 531 -8.92 16.23 19.44
C TYR A 531 -10.08 15.33 19.87
N VAL A 532 -9.86 14.02 19.78
CA VAL A 532 -10.75 13.02 20.37
C VAL A 532 -9.99 12.11 21.31
N ALA A 533 -10.71 11.46 22.22
CA ALA A 533 -10.19 10.36 23.01
C ALA A 533 -10.92 9.07 22.63
N ALA A 534 -10.15 8.06 22.24
CA ALA A 534 -10.62 6.70 22.03
C ALA A 534 -10.43 5.90 23.32
N TYR A 535 -11.52 5.65 24.02
CA TYR A 535 -11.55 4.86 25.25
C TYR A 535 -11.89 3.41 24.96
N LEU A 536 -11.15 2.51 25.59
CA LEU A 536 -11.53 1.13 25.83
C LEU A 536 -11.90 0.96 27.29
N SER A 537 -12.91 0.15 27.56
CA SER A 537 -13.30 -0.19 28.92
C SER A 537 -13.68 -1.66 29.05
N ALA A 538 -13.28 -2.29 30.15
CA ALA A 538 -13.65 -3.67 30.49
C ALA A 538 -14.30 -3.71 31.88
N THR A 539 -15.47 -4.36 31.97
CA THR A 539 -16.19 -4.58 33.23
C THR A 539 -16.42 -6.09 33.43
N ALA A 540 -15.80 -6.67 34.47
CA ALA A 540 -16.02 -8.05 34.88
C ALA A 540 -17.15 -8.15 35.91
N ALA A 541 -17.97 -9.22 35.84
CA ALA A 541 -19.04 -9.44 36.80
C ALA A 541 -18.55 -9.68 38.25
N THR A 542 -17.26 -10.00 38.45
CA THR A 542 -16.62 -10.06 39.77
C THR A 542 -15.28 -9.31 39.75
N PRO A 543 -15.08 -8.26 40.58
CA PRO A 543 -13.94 -7.35 40.46
C PRO A 543 -12.62 -7.92 41.01
N THR A 544 -12.53 -9.22 41.29
CA THR A 544 -11.35 -9.85 41.92
C THR A 544 -10.34 -10.44 40.93
N ARG A 545 -10.70 -10.58 39.65
CA ARG A 545 -9.80 -10.96 38.55
C ARG A 545 -10.32 -10.40 37.23
N PHE A 546 -9.80 -9.23 36.85
CA PHE A 546 -9.79 -8.83 35.45
C PHE A 546 -8.61 -9.54 34.80
N ALA A 547 -8.90 -10.35 33.78
CA ALA A 547 -7.92 -11.04 32.95
C ALA A 547 -8.42 -10.94 31.51
N ASP A 548 -8.79 -9.70 31.17
CA ASP A 548 -9.43 -9.32 29.93
C ASP A 548 -8.34 -8.60 29.12
N ASP A 549 -8.15 -9.06 27.89
CA ASP A 549 -7.13 -8.57 26.97
C ASP A 549 -7.84 -7.87 25.79
N ALA A 550 -7.24 -6.81 25.27
CA ALA A 550 -7.80 -5.98 24.22
C ALA A 550 -6.80 -5.77 23.08
N SER A 551 -7.31 -5.81 21.85
CA SER A 551 -6.61 -5.41 20.63
C SER A 551 -7.47 -4.40 19.88
N LEU A 552 -6.86 -3.43 19.20
CA LEU A 552 -7.58 -2.23 18.78
C LEU A 552 -7.35 -1.87 17.31
N ARG A 553 -8.38 -1.27 16.70
CA ARG A 553 -8.30 -0.66 15.37
C ARG A 553 -9.36 0.44 15.19
N ALA A 554 -9.04 1.71 15.42
CA ALA A 554 -9.95 2.83 15.18
C ALA A 554 -9.76 3.43 13.79
N ILE A 555 -10.80 3.23 12.98
CA ILE A 555 -10.81 3.50 11.55
C ILE A 555 -11.64 4.77 11.33
N VAL A 556 -10.99 5.91 11.06
CA VAL A 556 -11.64 7.22 10.97
C VAL A 556 -11.96 7.58 9.53
N GLY A 557 -13.25 7.58 9.17
CA GLY A 557 -13.69 7.90 7.81
C GLY A 557 -13.78 9.40 7.53
N GLY A 558 -12.97 9.89 6.59
CA GLY A 558 -13.12 11.24 6.04
C GLY A 558 -12.53 12.35 6.90
N CYS A 559 -11.44 12.09 7.62
CA CYS A 559 -10.50 13.14 8.00
C CYS A 559 -9.37 13.18 6.96
N PRO A 560 -9.04 14.36 6.38
CA PRO A 560 -7.88 14.50 5.50
C PRO A 560 -6.57 14.33 6.29
#